data_AF-A0A3D4E5U2-F1
#
_entry.id   AF-A0A3D4E5U2-F1
#
_cell.length_a   1.000
_cell.length_b   1.000
_cell.length_c   1.000
_cell.angle_alpha   90.00
_cell.angle_beta   90.00
_cell.angle_gamma   90.00
#
_symmetry.space_group_name_H-M   'P 1'
#
loop_
_entity.id
_entity.type
_entity.pdbx_description
1 polymer ?
#
loop_
_entity_poly.entity_id
_entity_poly.type
_entity_poly.pdbx_seq_one_letter_code
_entity_poly.pdbx_strand_id
1 'polypeptide(L)'
;MFVLSQKPKMAAQIYKSLMRFSVQENGQQDAMRVLMLLSGIIVEMSLIFDKAPDEAACSVLEKLAVDLKTAPNVGKIGYKALPPSAIIDQEIEKGRAIARELFEDWDDCTFEFYDFFIQLTHDIFMTWEQEGFRRGDMLRLLSECVYRGLAYEIAAQELCDLVIDKKARLFQWDLNSCIAALSALAGHKLAWSDSILLHYGLRAAIDDLDQIMYTMTQEAVRLGVPAGSNWRFGLAANDVPLNAPYELINTLGPVCDNFFDAIQLHGAEDQAVACAKAAGRMLAITAGGDLPEIEPAIAKPLAVSAMSDTYKTICMDKMHRA
;
A
#
# COMPACT_ATOMS: atom_id res chain seq x y z
N MET A 1 -11.86 -34.86 19.23
CA MET A 1 -11.23 -34.09 20.34
C MET A 1 -9.81 -33.69 19.92
N PHE A 2 -9.67 -32.86 18.88
CA PHE A 2 -8.36 -32.41 18.34
C PHE A 2 -8.37 -30.92 17.90
N VAL A 3 -9.54 -30.39 17.49
CA VAL A 3 -9.75 -29.02 16.97
C VAL A 3 -9.40 -27.89 17.98
N LEU A 4 -9.64 -28.08 19.27
CA LEU A 4 -9.34 -27.05 20.29
C LEU A 4 -7.84 -26.91 20.62
N SER A 5 -6.98 -27.82 20.16
CA SER A 5 -5.54 -27.81 20.49
C SER A 5 -4.69 -26.96 19.54
N GLN A 6 -5.21 -26.63 18.35
CA GLN A 6 -4.54 -25.81 17.33
C GLN A 6 -4.72 -24.30 17.58
N LYS A 7 -5.92 -23.85 17.95
CA LYS A 7 -6.25 -22.41 18.12
C LYS A 7 -5.31 -21.66 19.08
N PRO A 8 -4.94 -22.19 20.27
CA PRO A 8 -3.99 -21.53 21.16
C PRO A 8 -2.56 -21.49 20.62
N LYS A 9 -2.14 -22.53 19.89
CA LYS A 9 -0.81 -22.54 19.24
C LYS A 9 -0.73 -21.51 18.12
N MET A 10 -1.82 -21.38 17.35
CA MET A 10 -1.91 -20.42 16.27
C MET A 10 -1.98 -18.98 16.79
N ALA A 11 -2.72 -18.73 17.88
CA ALA A 11 -2.71 -17.46 18.58
C ALA A 11 -1.28 -17.08 19.03
N ALA A 12 -0.55 -18.04 19.59
CA ALA A 12 0.84 -17.83 19.98
C ALA A 12 1.76 -17.58 18.78
N GLN A 13 1.55 -18.24 17.63
CA GLN A 13 2.30 -17.99 16.40
C GLN A 13 2.02 -16.61 15.83
N ILE A 14 0.76 -16.17 15.79
CA ILE A 14 0.37 -14.83 15.36
C ILE A 14 0.99 -13.80 16.28
N TYR A 15 0.77 -13.93 17.58
CA TYR A 15 1.30 -12.98 18.55
C TYR A 15 2.82 -12.91 18.47
N LYS A 16 3.51 -14.04 18.32
CA LYS A 16 4.96 -14.08 18.12
C LYS A 16 5.37 -13.41 16.81
N SER A 17 4.62 -13.57 15.72
CA SER A 17 4.90 -12.95 14.43
C SER A 17 4.68 -11.44 14.48
N LEU A 18 3.52 -10.99 14.99
CA LEU A 18 3.21 -9.59 15.25
C LEU A 18 4.29 -8.94 16.11
N MET A 19 4.70 -9.59 17.20
CA MET A 19 5.75 -9.09 18.08
C MET A 19 7.12 -9.07 17.43
N ARG A 20 7.48 -10.10 16.67
CA ARG A 20 8.75 -10.13 15.94
C ARG A 20 8.84 -8.96 14.96
N PHE A 21 7.74 -8.61 14.31
CA PHE A 21 7.71 -7.51 13.34
C PHE A 21 7.52 -6.15 14.01
N SER A 22 7.00 -6.05 15.23
CA SER A 22 6.75 -4.77 15.90
C SER A 22 7.84 -4.29 16.85
N VAL A 23 8.84 -5.12 17.16
CA VAL A 23 9.96 -4.73 18.02
C VAL A 23 10.90 -3.77 17.29
N GLN A 24 11.09 -2.58 17.86
CA GLN A 24 12.08 -1.59 17.43
C GLN A 24 13.51 -2.03 17.81
N GLU A 25 14.53 -1.39 17.24
CA GLU A 25 15.95 -1.71 17.50
C GLU A 25 16.34 -1.59 18.99
N ASN A 26 15.59 -0.81 19.77
CA ASN A 26 15.76 -0.62 21.21
C ASN A 26 15.03 -1.68 22.07
N GLY A 27 14.34 -2.64 21.45
CA GLY A 27 13.55 -3.67 22.15
C GLY A 27 12.14 -3.24 22.58
N GLN A 28 11.72 -2.00 22.30
CA GLN A 28 10.36 -1.51 22.58
C GLN A 28 9.40 -1.90 21.46
N GLN A 29 8.13 -2.09 21.80
CA GLN A 29 7.08 -2.42 20.83
C GLN A 29 6.51 -1.15 20.21
N ASP A 30 6.43 -1.15 18.89
CA ASP A 30 5.75 -0.10 18.14
C ASP A 30 4.27 -0.44 17.97
N ALA A 31 3.42 0.19 18.79
CA ALA A 31 1.97 -0.03 18.75
C ALA A 31 1.36 0.31 17.38
N MET A 32 1.85 1.35 16.71
CA MET A 32 1.35 1.73 15.38
C MET A 32 1.68 0.65 14.35
N ARG A 33 2.88 0.07 14.44
CA ARG A 33 3.28 -1.04 13.57
C ARG A 33 2.40 -2.28 13.76
N VAL A 34 2.09 -2.63 15.00
CA VAL A 34 1.14 -3.72 15.29
C VAL A 34 -0.25 -3.40 14.70
N LEU A 35 -0.74 -2.16 14.83
CA LEU A 35 -2.02 -1.77 14.23
C LEU A 35 -2.00 -1.91 12.70
N MET A 36 -0.91 -1.55 12.02
CA MET A 36 -0.78 -1.71 10.57
C MET A 36 -0.73 -3.19 10.15
N LEU A 37 -0.01 -4.04 10.90
CA LEU A 37 0.00 -5.48 10.66
C LEU A 37 -1.39 -6.11 10.85
N LEU A 38 -2.09 -5.74 11.92
CA LEU A 38 -3.48 -6.17 12.15
C LEU A 38 -4.41 -5.69 11.03
N SER A 39 -4.22 -4.45 10.57
CA SER A 39 -4.97 -3.91 9.43
C SER A 39 -4.72 -4.72 8.17
N GLY A 40 -3.47 -5.12 7.90
CA GLY A 40 -3.13 -6.00 6.79
C GLY A 40 -3.84 -7.35 6.86
N ILE A 41 -3.92 -7.95 8.04
CA ILE A 41 -4.67 -9.19 8.22
C ILE A 41 -6.16 -8.99 7.89
N ILE A 42 -6.78 -7.93 8.42
CA ILE A 42 -8.18 -7.60 8.15
C ILE A 42 -8.40 -7.36 6.66
N VAL A 43 -7.50 -6.62 5.99
CA VAL A 43 -7.57 -6.36 4.54
C VAL A 43 -7.50 -7.66 3.75
N GLU A 44 -6.52 -8.53 4.01
CA GLU A 44 -6.38 -9.80 3.28
C GLU A 44 -7.61 -10.67 3.44
N MET A 45 -8.10 -10.77 4.67
CA MET A 45 -9.30 -11.55 4.94
C MET A 45 -10.49 -10.95 4.19
N SER A 46 -10.65 -9.63 4.20
CA SER A 46 -11.77 -8.93 3.56
C SER A 46 -11.79 -9.16 2.06
N LEU A 47 -10.62 -9.24 1.43
CA LEU A 47 -10.47 -9.55 0.00
C LEU A 47 -10.91 -10.97 -0.38
N ILE A 48 -11.06 -11.90 0.58
CA ILE A 48 -11.68 -13.22 0.32
C ILE A 48 -13.14 -13.05 -0.15
N PHE A 49 -13.79 -11.96 0.24
CA PHE A 49 -15.17 -11.64 -0.16
C PHE A 49 -15.18 -10.77 -1.43
N ASP A 50 -14.82 -11.38 -2.56
CA ASP A 50 -14.63 -10.75 -3.89
C ASP A 50 -15.65 -9.65 -4.29
N LYS A 51 -16.90 -9.76 -3.84
CA LYS A 51 -18.00 -8.86 -4.25
C LYS A 51 -18.21 -7.65 -3.36
N ALA A 52 -17.75 -7.69 -2.10
CA ALA A 52 -18.01 -6.65 -1.11
C ALA A 52 -16.91 -6.64 -0.02
N PRO A 53 -15.63 -6.43 -0.40
CA PRO A 53 -14.54 -6.44 0.56
C PRO A 53 -14.59 -5.24 1.52
N ASP A 54 -15.18 -4.13 1.10
CA ASP A 54 -15.46 -2.95 1.91
C ASP A 54 -16.52 -3.22 2.99
N GLU A 55 -17.62 -3.91 2.63
CA GLU A 55 -18.64 -4.31 3.60
C GLU A 55 -18.08 -5.31 4.62
N ALA A 56 -17.23 -6.25 4.17
CA ALA A 56 -16.57 -7.21 5.05
C ALA A 56 -15.65 -6.51 6.07
N ALA A 57 -14.81 -5.57 5.60
CA ALA A 57 -13.94 -4.77 6.46
C ALA A 57 -14.75 -3.94 7.48
N CYS A 58 -15.84 -3.30 7.04
CA CYS A 58 -16.74 -2.56 7.92
C CYS A 58 -17.33 -3.45 9.01
N SER A 59 -17.82 -4.64 8.65
CA SER A 59 -18.41 -5.60 9.58
C SER A 59 -17.43 -6.04 10.67
N VAL A 60 -16.16 -6.27 10.31
CA VAL A 60 -15.10 -6.59 11.27
C VAL A 60 -14.87 -5.46 12.27
N LEU A 61 -14.75 -4.22 11.76
CA LEU A 61 -14.53 -3.04 12.60
C LEU A 61 -15.74 -2.73 13.50
N GLU A 62 -16.96 -2.91 13.00
CA GLU A 62 -18.20 -2.74 13.76
C GLU A 62 -18.31 -3.79 14.87
N LYS A 63 -18.02 -5.06 14.57
CA LYS A 63 -18.02 -6.12 15.58
C LYS A 63 -16.97 -5.85 16.67
N LEU A 64 -15.76 -5.45 16.28
CA LEU A 64 -14.72 -5.06 17.22
C LEU A 64 -15.13 -3.84 18.08
N ALA A 65 -15.81 -2.86 17.50
CA ALA A 65 -16.35 -1.70 18.21
C ALA A 65 -17.39 -2.12 19.28
N VAL A 66 -18.27 -3.05 18.94
CA VAL A 66 -19.28 -3.62 19.86
C VAL A 66 -18.60 -4.38 21.00
N ASP A 67 -17.65 -5.25 20.69
CA ASP A 67 -16.94 -6.06 21.68
C ASP A 67 -16.13 -5.18 22.64
N LEU A 68 -15.42 -4.18 22.09
CA LEU A 68 -14.71 -3.17 22.87
C LEU A 68 -15.62 -2.15 23.55
N LYS A 69 -16.93 -2.15 23.30
CA LYS A 69 -17.91 -1.18 23.83
C LYS A 69 -17.48 0.27 23.63
N THR A 70 -16.89 0.57 22.48
CA THR A 70 -16.45 1.93 22.11
C THR A 70 -16.61 2.16 20.62
N ALA A 71 -16.92 3.39 20.23
CA ALA A 71 -16.83 3.83 18.84
C ALA A 71 -15.40 4.37 18.55
N PRO A 72 -14.96 4.37 17.28
CA PRO A 72 -13.76 5.09 16.88
C PRO A 72 -13.96 6.60 17.10
N ASN A 73 -12.90 7.28 17.55
CA ASN A 73 -12.96 8.73 17.75
C ASN A 73 -13.16 9.47 16.42
N VAL A 74 -14.02 10.50 16.44
CA VAL A 74 -14.35 11.32 15.27
C VAL A 74 -13.44 12.54 15.16
N GLY A 75 -13.24 13.02 13.94
CA GLY A 75 -12.47 14.23 13.65
C GLY A 75 -11.22 13.98 12.82
N LYS A 76 -10.47 15.06 12.58
CA LYS A 76 -9.23 15.00 11.80
C LYS A 76 -8.14 14.29 12.60
N ILE A 77 -7.53 13.29 11.99
CA ILE A 77 -6.32 12.65 12.52
C ILE A 77 -5.17 13.67 12.42
N GLY A 78 -4.37 13.77 13.48
CA GLY A 78 -3.22 14.68 13.50
C GLY A 78 -2.19 14.28 12.45
N TYR A 79 -1.53 15.25 11.83
CA TYR A 79 -0.55 15.03 10.76
C TYR A 79 0.65 14.14 11.12
N LYS A 80 0.93 13.92 12.43
CA LYS A 80 1.98 13.02 12.93
C LYS A 80 1.45 11.70 13.51
N ALA A 81 0.13 11.50 13.48
CA ALA A 81 -0.48 10.33 14.10
C ALA A 81 -0.36 9.07 13.22
N LEU A 82 -0.15 9.25 11.92
CA LEU A 82 0.10 8.16 10.98
C LEU A 82 1.50 8.32 10.35
N PRO A 83 2.18 7.21 10.05
CA PRO A 83 3.42 7.25 9.29
C PRO A 83 3.12 7.59 7.81
N PRO A 84 4.17 7.84 7.00
CA PRO A 84 4.04 8.03 5.56
C PRO A 84 3.26 6.90 4.88
N SER A 85 2.51 7.21 3.82
CA SER A 85 1.59 6.27 3.15
C SER A 85 2.31 5.02 2.64
N ALA A 86 3.54 5.16 2.16
CA ALA A 86 4.35 4.04 1.69
C ALA A 86 4.75 3.08 2.84
N ILE A 87 5.01 3.60 4.04
CA ILE A 87 5.29 2.79 5.23
C ILE A 87 4.02 2.06 5.69
N ILE A 88 2.86 2.72 5.63
CA ILE A 88 1.57 2.09 5.91
C ILE A 88 1.37 0.88 5.00
N ASP A 89 1.53 1.06 3.68
CA ASP A 89 1.39 -0.03 2.70
C ASP A 89 2.37 -1.18 2.96
N GLN A 90 3.63 -0.89 3.25
CA GLN A 90 4.64 -1.93 3.53
C GLN A 90 4.31 -2.79 4.75
N GLU A 91 3.82 -2.18 5.84
CA GLU A 91 3.46 -2.93 7.05
C GLU A 91 2.11 -3.65 6.88
N ILE A 92 1.17 -3.06 6.14
CA ILE A 92 -0.07 -3.73 5.74
C ILE A 92 0.24 -4.98 4.90
N GLU A 93 1.13 -4.91 3.90
CA GLU A 93 1.47 -6.08 3.09
C GLU A 93 2.12 -7.20 3.92
N LYS A 94 2.94 -6.87 4.92
CA LYS A 94 3.47 -7.87 5.87
C LYS A 94 2.33 -8.52 6.65
N GLY A 95 1.35 -7.75 7.12
CA GLY A 95 0.15 -8.26 7.77
C GLY A 95 -0.64 -9.19 6.85
N ARG A 96 -0.83 -8.81 5.59
CA ARG A 96 -1.50 -9.65 4.58
C ARG A 96 -0.77 -10.95 4.33
N ALA A 97 0.56 -10.92 4.20
CA ALA A 97 1.38 -12.11 4.03
C ALA A 97 1.25 -13.08 5.23
N ILE A 98 1.24 -12.54 6.46
CA ILE A 98 0.99 -13.33 7.67
C ILE A 98 -0.40 -13.99 7.60
N ALA A 99 -1.43 -13.25 7.18
CA ALA A 99 -2.77 -13.80 7.04
C ALA A 99 -2.84 -14.96 6.04
N ARG A 100 -2.17 -14.84 4.88
CA ARG A 100 -2.10 -15.92 3.87
C ARG A 100 -1.45 -17.18 4.44
N GLU A 101 -0.26 -17.04 5.04
CA GLU A 101 0.48 -18.16 5.64
C GLU A 101 -0.37 -18.89 6.70
N LEU A 102 -1.05 -18.13 7.55
CA LEU A 102 -1.87 -18.71 8.61
C LEU A 102 -3.19 -19.31 8.11
N PHE A 103 -3.76 -18.74 7.05
CA PHE A 103 -4.99 -19.24 6.46
C PHE A 103 -4.74 -20.55 5.71
N GLU A 104 -3.56 -20.73 5.11
CA GLU A 104 -3.15 -22.01 4.50
C GLU A 104 -3.12 -23.16 5.53
N ASP A 105 -2.71 -22.87 6.77
CA ASP A 105 -2.65 -23.83 7.88
C ASP A 105 -3.98 -23.98 8.65
N TRP A 106 -5.04 -23.26 8.24
CA TRP A 106 -6.32 -23.27 8.96
C TRP A 106 -7.26 -24.35 8.44
N ASP A 107 -7.50 -25.37 9.28
CA ASP A 107 -8.35 -26.52 8.96
C ASP A 107 -9.87 -26.23 9.06
N ASP A 108 -10.27 -25.16 9.76
CA ASP A 108 -11.68 -24.79 9.99
C ASP A 108 -12.20 -23.85 8.88
N CYS A 109 -13.47 -23.41 8.98
CA CYS A 109 -14.04 -22.50 7.98
C CYS A 109 -13.52 -21.05 8.12
N THR A 110 -13.60 -20.29 7.02
CA THR A 110 -13.17 -18.88 6.96
C THR A 110 -13.81 -18.01 8.04
N PHE A 111 -15.11 -18.18 8.32
CA PHE A 111 -15.79 -17.39 9.35
C PHE A 111 -15.23 -17.62 10.76
N GLU A 112 -14.77 -18.84 11.07
CA GLU A 112 -14.13 -19.10 12.36
C GLU A 112 -12.75 -18.46 12.48
N PHE A 113 -12.02 -18.34 11.36
CA PHE A 113 -10.75 -17.60 11.31
C PHE A 113 -10.99 -16.11 11.59
N TYR A 114 -12.04 -15.53 11.01
CA TYR A 114 -12.48 -14.15 11.28
C TYR A 114 -12.77 -13.89 12.75
N ASP A 115 -13.62 -14.71 13.35
CA ASP A 115 -13.99 -14.54 14.76
C ASP A 115 -12.78 -14.65 15.67
N PHE A 116 -11.85 -15.54 15.34
CA PHE A 116 -10.60 -15.69 16.05
C PHE A 116 -9.70 -14.44 15.97
N PHE A 117 -9.55 -13.81 14.80
CA PHE A 117 -8.77 -12.57 14.67
C PHE A 117 -9.41 -11.37 15.37
N ILE A 118 -10.73 -11.28 15.36
CA ILE A 118 -11.45 -10.24 16.10
C ILE A 118 -11.17 -10.39 17.60
N GLN A 119 -11.27 -11.62 18.13
CA GLN A 119 -10.97 -11.89 19.53
C GLN A 119 -9.51 -11.56 19.88
N LEU A 120 -8.56 -11.95 19.03
CA LEU A 120 -7.15 -11.62 19.25
C LEU A 120 -6.90 -10.11 19.27
N THR A 121 -7.49 -9.38 18.32
CA THR A 121 -7.37 -7.92 18.22
C THR A 121 -7.97 -7.24 19.46
N HIS A 122 -9.14 -7.72 19.90
CA HIS A 122 -9.76 -7.28 21.15
C HIS A 122 -8.81 -7.47 22.34
N ASP A 123 -8.20 -8.65 22.51
CA ASP A 123 -7.34 -8.94 23.65
C ASP A 123 -6.06 -8.09 23.66
N ILE A 124 -5.50 -7.77 22.48
CA ILE A 124 -4.39 -6.80 22.35
C ILE A 124 -4.83 -5.42 22.82
N PHE A 125 -6.01 -4.95 22.39
CA PHE A 125 -6.54 -3.63 22.78
C PHE A 125 -6.79 -3.55 24.29
N MET A 126 -7.33 -4.61 24.89
CA MET A 126 -7.54 -4.66 26.34
C MET A 126 -6.21 -4.64 27.11
N THR A 127 -5.15 -5.21 26.56
CA THR A 127 -3.81 -5.16 27.15
C THR A 127 -3.25 -3.73 27.10
N TRP A 128 -3.30 -3.08 25.93
CA TRP A 128 -2.83 -1.70 25.78
C TRP A 128 -3.68 -0.67 26.54
N GLU A 129 -4.97 -0.93 26.76
CA GLU A 129 -5.78 -0.06 27.63
C GLU A 129 -5.22 -0.03 29.07
N GLN A 130 -4.70 -1.15 29.57
CA GLN A 130 -4.04 -1.20 30.89
C GLN A 130 -2.73 -0.41 30.92
N GLU A 131 -2.09 -0.22 29.77
CA GLU A 131 -0.89 0.60 29.58
C GLU A 131 -1.22 2.08 29.32
N GLY A 132 -2.51 2.44 29.27
CA GLY A 132 -2.99 3.83 29.17
C GLY A 132 -3.42 4.27 27.77
N PHE A 133 -3.42 3.38 26.78
CA PHE A 133 -3.94 3.70 25.45
C PHE A 133 -5.47 3.73 25.45
N ARG A 134 -6.07 4.71 24.77
CA ARG A 134 -7.53 4.85 24.68
C ARG A 134 -8.09 3.99 23.56
N ARG A 135 -9.05 3.11 23.86
CA ARG A 135 -9.68 2.20 22.87
C ARG A 135 -10.23 2.94 21.65
N GLY A 136 -10.89 4.08 21.85
CA GLY A 136 -11.44 4.89 20.74
C GLY A 136 -10.38 5.46 19.78
N ASP A 137 -9.18 5.79 20.29
CA ASP A 137 -8.06 6.25 19.47
C ASP A 137 -7.44 5.08 18.69
N MET A 138 -7.21 3.94 19.37
CA MET A 138 -6.68 2.73 18.73
C MET A 138 -7.60 2.22 17.62
N LEU A 139 -8.92 2.19 17.88
CA LEU A 139 -9.91 1.76 16.90
C LEU A 139 -10.00 2.71 15.72
N ARG A 140 -9.86 4.03 15.95
CA ARG A 140 -9.80 5.03 14.87
C ARG A 140 -8.58 4.82 13.97
N LEU A 141 -7.40 4.61 14.56
CA LEU A 141 -6.17 4.38 13.82
C LEU A 141 -6.22 3.05 13.04
N LEU A 142 -6.70 1.98 13.67
CA LEU A 142 -6.92 0.68 13.00
C LEU A 142 -7.85 0.85 11.79
N SER A 143 -9.00 1.51 11.99
CA SER A 143 -9.98 1.73 10.93
C SER A 143 -9.36 2.48 9.74
N GLU A 144 -8.62 3.55 10.03
CA GLU A 144 -7.96 4.34 8.99
C GLU A 144 -6.94 3.53 8.19
N CYS A 145 -6.13 2.70 8.86
CA CYS A 145 -5.19 1.81 8.18
C CYS A 145 -5.89 0.73 7.35
N VAL A 146 -6.99 0.15 7.85
CA VAL A 146 -7.80 -0.82 7.10
C VAL A 146 -8.39 -0.17 5.83
N TYR A 147 -8.99 1.01 5.93
CA TYR A 147 -9.57 1.71 4.78
C TYR A 147 -8.49 2.05 3.73
N ARG A 148 -7.33 2.56 4.15
CA ARG A 148 -6.22 2.86 3.23
C ARG A 148 -5.67 1.61 2.57
N GLY A 149 -5.42 0.56 3.36
CA GLY A 149 -4.93 -0.72 2.84
C GLY A 149 -5.87 -1.31 1.80
N LEU A 150 -7.18 -1.32 2.09
CA LEU A 150 -8.18 -1.78 1.14
C LEU A 150 -8.21 -0.92 -0.13
N ALA A 151 -8.19 0.41 0.02
CA ALA A 151 -8.16 1.34 -1.10
C ALA A 151 -6.91 1.13 -1.98
N TYR A 152 -5.74 0.84 -1.40
CA TYR A 152 -4.53 0.54 -2.16
C TYR A 152 -4.65 -0.72 -2.99
N GLU A 153 -5.24 -1.79 -2.42
CA GLU A 153 -5.43 -3.06 -3.13
C GLU A 153 -6.46 -2.96 -4.25
N ILE A 154 -7.60 -2.32 -3.96
CA ILE A 154 -8.61 -2.02 -4.98
C ILE A 154 -8.00 -1.17 -6.09
N ALA A 155 -7.26 -0.11 -5.75
CA ALA A 155 -6.63 0.74 -6.73
C ALA A 155 -5.56 0.02 -7.55
N ALA A 156 -4.75 -0.85 -6.94
CA ALA A 156 -3.71 -1.61 -7.65
C ALA A 156 -4.32 -2.46 -8.78
N GLN A 157 -5.45 -3.11 -8.51
CA GLN A 157 -6.18 -3.92 -9.49
C GLN A 157 -6.95 -3.05 -10.49
N GLU A 158 -7.88 -2.23 -10.00
CA GLU A 158 -8.86 -1.53 -10.82
C GLU A 158 -8.21 -0.42 -11.67
N LEU A 159 -7.19 0.30 -11.19
CA LEU A 159 -6.50 1.28 -12.04
C LEU A 159 -5.70 0.60 -13.14
N CYS A 160 -5.08 -0.53 -12.86
CA CYS A 160 -4.33 -1.29 -13.85
C CYS A 160 -5.29 -1.74 -14.97
N ASP A 161 -6.41 -2.35 -14.60
CA ASP A 161 -7.43 -2.82 -15.55
C ASP A 161 -8.06 -1.64 -16.31
N LEU A 162 -8.35 -0.54 -15.63
CA LEU A 162 -8.88 0.69 -16.24
C LEU A 162 -7.91 1.29 -17.28
N VAL A 163 -6.61 1.26 -17.04
CA VAL A 163 -5.60 1.73 -18.00
C VAL A 163 -5.53 0.80 -19.21
N ILE A 164 -5.56 -0.52 -19.00
CA ILE A 164 -5.61 -1.49 -20.10
C ILE A 164 -6.85 -1.26 -20.96
N ASP A 165 -8.03 -1.18 -20.34
CA ASP A 165 -9.30 -1.05 -21.05
C ASP A 165 -9.45 0.30 -21.74
N LYS A 166 -9.16 1.41 -21.05
CA LYS A 166 -9.33 2.72 -21.65
C LYS A 166 -8.17 3.06 -22.57
N LYS A 167 -6.93 2.95 -22.13
CA LYS A 167 -5.79 3.51 -22.88
C LYS A 167 -5.20 2.51 -23.87
N ALA A 168 -4.92 1.28 -23.46
CA ALA A 168 -4.35 0.30 -24.38
C ALA A 168 -5.39 -0.12 -25.44
N ARG A 169 -6.62 -0.46 -25.03
CA ARG A 169 -7.63 -0.98 -25.96
C ARG A 169 -8.35 0.09 -26.79
N LEU A 170 -8.80 1.20 -26.18
CA LEU A 170 -9.56 2.24 -26.92
C LEU A 170 -8.66 3.28 -27.59
N PHE A 171 -7.57 3.70 -26.93
CA PHE A 171 -6.66 4.73 -27.45
C PHE A 171 -5.36 4.16 -28.05
N GLN A 172 -5.24 2.83 -28.14
CA GLN A 172 -4.10 2.13 -28.76
C GLN A 172 -2.73 2.52 -28.17
N TRP A 173 -2.68 2.82 -26.88
CA TRP A 173 -1.40 2.96 -26.18
C TRP A 173 -0.66 1.63 -26.17
N ASP A 174 0.65 1.68 -26.40
CA ASP A 174 1.50 0.54 -26.13
C ASP A 174 1.63 0.33 -24.60
N LEU A 175 2.02 -0.88 -24.22
CA LEU A 175 2.15 -1.21 -22.81
C LEU A 175 3.30 -0.44 -22.14
N ASN A 176 4.32 -0.03 -22.90
CA ASN A 176 5.36 0.87 -22.41
C ASN A 176 4.78 2.21 -21.95
N SER A 177 3.89 2.81 -22.74
CA SER A 177 3.21 4.06 -22.38
C SER A 177 2.31 3.87 -21.15
N CYS A 178 1.66 2.71 -21.00
CA CYS A 178 0.85 2.41 -19.82
C CYS A 178 1.70 2.34 -18.54
N ILE A 179 2.85 1.65 -18.59
CA ILE A 179 3.82 1.59 -17.49
C ILE A 179 4.33 2.99 -17.17
N ALA A 180 4.84 3.71 -18.17
CA ALA A 180 5.41 5.04 -18.00
C ALA A 180 4.38 6.04 -17.44
N ALA A 181 3.11 5.98 -17.89
CA ALA A 181 2.06 6.87 -17.43
C ALA A 181 1.71 6.65 -15.95
N LEU A 182 1.50 5.39 -15.53
CA LEU A 182 1.19 5.06 -14.13
C LEU A 182 2.36 5.40 -13.20
N SER A 183 3.59 5.06 -13.59
CA SER A 183 4.79 5.39 -12.82
C SER A 183 5.03 6.90 -12.73
N ALA A 184 4.84 7.63 -13.84
CA ALA A 184 4.95 9.08 -13.86
C ALA A 184 3.87 9.74 -13.00
N LEU A 185 2.63 9.24 -13.02
CA LEU A 185 1.56 9.73 -12.14
C LEU A 185 1.87 9.50 -10.66
N ALA A 186 2.46 8.36 -10.29
CA ALA A 186 2.91 8.15 -8.91
C ALA A 186 3.93 9.23 -8.49
N GLY A 187 4.93 9.50 -9.35
CA GLY A 187 5.91 10.57 -9.11
C GLY A 187 5.27 11.97 -9.07
N HIS A 188 4.31 12.24 -9.94
CA HIS A 188 3.55 13.50 -9.95
C HIS A 188 2.77 13.69 -8.64
N LYS A 189 2.01 12.68 -8.21
CA LYS A 189 1.20 12.74 -6.99
C LYS A 189 2.06 12.91 -5.75
N LEU A 190 3.19 12.19 -5.66
CA LEU A 190 4.16 12.39 -4.59
C LEU A 190 4.75 13.81 -4.63
N ALA A 191 5.05 14.34 -5.82
CA ALA A 191 5.58 15.70 -5.96
C ALA A 191 4.60 16.78 -5.50
N TRP A 192 3.30 16.47 -5.48
CA TRP A 192 2.22 17.34 -5.01
C TRP A 192 1.75 17.06 -3.59
N SER A 193 2.29 16.04 -2.93
CA SER A 193 2.03 15.82 -1.51
C SER A 193 2.69 16.90 -0.65
N ASP A 194 2.14 17.10 0.55
CA ASP A 194 2.70 18.04 1.53
C ASP A 194 4.08 17.58 2.07
N SER A 195 4.55 16.36 1.72
CA SER A 195 5.83 15.81 2.21
C SER A 195 7.03 16.68 1.81
N ILE A 196 6.97 17.33 0.64
CA ILE A 196 8.02 18.21 0.13
C ILE A 196 8.10 19.54 0.88
N LEU A 197 6.95 20.09 1.30
CA LEU A 197 6.91 21.38 1.99
C LEU A 197 7.33 21.26 3.46
N LEU A 198 7.18 20.08 4.07
CA LEU A 198 7.55 19.82 5.45
C LEU A 198 9.05 19.50 5.62
N HIS A 199 9.73 19.01 4.59
CA HIS A 199 11.13 18.64 4.67
C HIS A 199 12.02 19.59 3.85
N TYR A 200 12.50 20.66 4.50
CA TYR A 200 13.50 21.59 3.96
C TYR A 200 14.88 20.92 3.77
N GLY A 201 14.98 19.96 2.83
CA GLY A 201 16.22 19.32 2.45
C GLY A 201 16.05 18.30 1.32
N LEU A 202 16.90 18.39 0.28
CA LEU A 202 16.91 17.52 -0.90
C LEU A 202 16.98 16.01 -0.57
N ARG A 203 17.49 15.66 0.62
CA ARG A 203 17.68 14.28 1.07
C ARG A 203 16.37 13.58 1.46
N ALA A 204 15.49 14.26 2.19
CA ALA A 204 14.20 13.70 2.58
C ALA A 204 13.28 13.49 1.35
N ALA A 205 13.34 14.40 0.37
CA ALA A 205 12.65 14.25 -0.90
C ALA A 205 13.10 13.01 -1.71
N ILE A 206 14.37 12.62 -1.59
CA ILE A 206 14.88 11.39 -2.21
C ILE A 206 14.37 10.17 -1.44
N ASP A 207 14.38 10.21 -0.11
CA ASP A 207 13.90 9.10 0.71
C ASP A 207 12.41 8.79 0.45
N ASP A 208 11.58 9.80 0.25
CA ASP A 208 10.16 9.64 -0.10
C ASP A 208 9.96 8.99 -1.48
N LEU A 209 10.74 9.42 -2.48
CA LEU A 209 10.70 8.83 -3.83
C LEU A 209 11.15 7.36 -3.79
N ASP A 210 12.21 7.06 -3.04
CA ASP A 210 12.73 5.70 -2.87
C ASP A 210 11.68 4.77 -2.26
N GLN A 211 10.88 5.26 -1.31
CA GLN A 211 9.79 4.47 -0.71
C GLN A 211 8.68 4.16 -1.71
N ILE A 212 8.24 5.13 -2.52
CA ILE A 212 7.22 4.90 -3.56
C ILE A 212 7.74 3.97 -4.66
N MET A 213 9.00 4.13 -5.07
CA MET A 213 9.66 3.21 -6.00
C MET A 213 9.72 1.80 -5.42
N TYR A 214 10.00 1.66 -4.13
CA TYR A 214 10.04 0.37 -3.45
C TYR A 214 8.66 -0.29 -3.42
N THR A 215 7.58 0.45 -3.16
CA THR A 215 6.20 -0.05 -3.27
C THR A 215 5.90 -0.63 -4.65
N MET A 216 6.20 0.11 -5.73
CA MET A 216 6.03 -0.39 -7.10
C MET A 216 6.84 -1.67 -7.34
N THR A 217 8.09 -1.69 -6.86
CA THR A 217 9.00 -2.83 -7.02
C THR A 217 8.49 -4.07 -6.31
N GLN A 218 8.06 -3.93 -5.04
CA GLN A 218 7.53 -5.04 -4.26
C GLN A 218 6.29 -5.64 -4.92
N GLU A 219 5.38 -4.79 -5.39
CA GLU A 219 4.16 -5.24 -6.04
C GLU A 219 4.43 -6.03 -7.32
N ALA A 220 5.32 -5.53 -8.17
CA ALA A 220 5.74 -6.24 -9.38
C ALA A 220 6.45 -7.57 -9.08
N VAL A 221 7.37 -7.58 -8.11
CA VAL A 221 8.12 -8.79 -7.75
C VAL A 221 7.21 -9.86 -7.14
N ARG A 222 6.26 -9.45 -6.29
CA ARG A 222 5.24 -10.32 -5.72
C ARG A 222 4.41 -11.04 -6.79
N LEU A 223 4.21 -10.38 -7.93
CA LEU A 223 3.45 -10.89 -9.07
C LEU A 223 4.33 -11.57 -10.15
N GLY A 224 5.61 -11.84 -9.85
CA GLY A 224 6.47 -12.68 -10.68
C GLY A 224 7.45 -11.93 -11.59
N VAL A 225 7.58 -10.60 -11.47
CA VAL A 225 8.70 -9.90 -12.11
C VAL A 225 9.99 -10.29 -11.40
N PRO A 226 11.07 -10.68 -12.11
CA PRO A 226 12.32 -11.06 -11.46
C PRO A 226 12.84 -9.93 -10.57
N ALA A 227 13.21 -10.20 -9.31
CA ALA A 227 13.71 -9.15 -8.41
C ALA A 227 14.96 -8.45 -9.00
N GLY A 228 15.90 -9.23 -9.55
CA GLY A 228 17.05 -8.74 -10.33
C GLY A 228 17.94 -7.69 -9.64
N SER A 229 18.88 -7.12 -10.40
CA SER A 229 19.71 -5.99 -9.96
C SER A 229 18.88 -4.73 -9.72
N ASN A 230 19.43 -3.76 -8.97
CA ASN A 230 18.83 -2.45 -8.69
C ASN A 230 18.14 -1.88 -9.94
N TRP A 231 16.85 -1.58 -9.87
CA TRP A 231 16.02 -1.19 -11.03
C TRP A 231 16.42 0.17 -11.64
N ARG A 232 17.37 0.86 -11.00
CA ARG A 232 18.07 2.04 -11.51
C ARG A 232 19.18 1.68 -12.51
N PHE A 233 19.62 0.42 -12.59
CA PHE A 233 20.57 -0.04 -13.60
C PHE A 233 19.92 0.09 -14.98
N GLY A 234 20.51 0.93 -15.84
CA GLY A 234 19.98 1.24 -17.18
C GLY A 234 19.37 2.62 -17.32
N LEU A 235 19.25 3.38 -16.22
CA LEU A 235 18.93 4.82 -16.32
C LEU A 235 20.09 5.57 -16.99
N ALA A 236 19.74 6.60 -17.76
CA ALA A 236 20.72 7.51 -18.32
C ALA A 236 21.56 8.14 -17.20
N ALA A 237 22.83 8.44 -17.51
CA ALA A 237 23.67 9.15 -16.56
C ALA A 237 23.09 10.55 -16.28
N ASN A 238 23.54 11.18 -15.19
CA ASN A 238 23.04 12.49 -14.74
C ASN A 238 23.40 13.66 -15.70
N ASP A 239 23.91 13.35 -16.90
CA ASP A 239 24.25 14.28 -17.97
C ASP A 239 23.12 14.47 -18.99
N VAL A 240 22.03 13.71 -18.89
CA VAL A 240 20.82 13.87 -19.71
C VAL A 240 19.81 14.77 -18.99
N PRO A 241 19.19 15.75 -19.69
CA PRO A 241 18.14 16.57 -19.09
C PRO A 241 16.94 15.71 -18.67
N LEU A 242 16.27 16.10 -17.58
CA LEU A 242 15.06 15.44 -17.11
C LEU A 242 13.98 15.50 -18.21
N ASN A 243 13.34 14.35 -18.47
CA ASN A 243 12.35 14.23 -19.53
C ASN A 243 11.05 13.61 -19.00
N ALA A 244 10.34 14.35 -18.15
CA ALA A 244 9.06 13.93 -17.60
C ALA A 244 8.01 13.76 -18.72
N PRO A 245 7.30 12.62 -18.79
CA PRO A 245 6.33 12.34 -19.86
C PRO A 245 4.98 13.05 -19.61
N TYR A 246 4.98 14.39 -19.65
CA TYR A 246 3.81 15.21 -19.34
C TYR A 246 2.58 14.91 -20.20
N GLU A 247 2.76 14.52 -21.46
CA GLU A 247 1.64 14.14 -22.32
C GLU A 247 0.87 12.93 -21.77
N LEU A 248 1.61 11.91 -21.29
CA LEU A 248 1.02 10.71 -20.67
C LEU A 248 0.33 11.08 -19.35
N ILE A 249 0.99 11.89 -18.52
CA ILE A 249 0.44 12.37 -17.24
C ILE A 249 -0.87 13.12 -17.46
N ASN A 250 -0.89 14.09 -18.38
CA ASN A 250 -2.06 14.93 -18.66
C ASN A 250 -3.22 14.14 -19.24
N THR A 251 -2.92 13.07 -19.99
CA THR A 251 -3.92 12.24 -20.65
C THR A 251 -4.53 11.18 -19.73
N LEU A 252 -3.75 10.67 -18.77
CA LEU A 252 -4.21 9.66 -17.81
C LEU A 252 -4.69 10.27 -16.48
N GLY A 253 -4.13 11.40 -16.06
CA GLY A 253 -4.43 12.08 -14.80
C GLY A 253 -5.93 12.23 -14.50
N PRO A 254 -6.75 12.81 -15.41
CA PRO A 254 -8.18 12.95 -15.18
C PRO A 254 -8.93 11.62 -14.98
N VAL A 255 -8.43 10.52 -15.57
CA VAL A 255 -9.03 9.20 -15.40
C VAL A 255 -8.73 8.68 -13.99
N CYS A 256 -7.49 8.81 -13.54
CA CYS A 256 -7.09 8.44 -12.18
C CYS A 256 -7.78 9.32 -11.12
N ASP A 257 -7.89 10.63 -11.34
CA ASP A 257 -8.55 11.54 -10.40
C ASP A 257 -10.02 11.15 -10.18
N ASN A 258 -10.77 10.90 -11.26
CA ASN A 258 -12.15 10.44 -11.15
C ASN A 258 -12.26 9.08 -10.43
N PHE A 259 -11.30 8.18 -10.63
CA PHE A 259 -11.26 6.91 -9.93
C PHE A 259 -11.00 7.11 -8.43
N PHE A 260 -10.02 7.93 -8.08
CA PHE A 260 -9.68 8.21 -6.69
C PHE A 260 -10.82 8.90 -5.93
N ASP A 261 -11.55 9.79 -6.60
CA ASP A 261 -12.76 10.39 -6.03
C ASP A 261 -13.84 9.33 -5.76
N ALA A 262 -14.00 8.34 -6.64
CA ALA A 262 -14.97 7.26 -6.47
C ALA A 262 -14.65 6.35 -5.26
N ILE A 263 -13.37 6.08 -5.00
CA ILE A 263 -12.91 5.28 -3.85
C ILE A 263 -12.56 6.14 -2.61
N GLN A 264 -12.84 7.44 -2.65
CA GLN A 264 -12.57 8.42 -1.57
C GLN A 264 -11.09 8.50 -1.13
N LEU A 265 -10.16 8.24 -2.05
CA LEU A 265 -8.72 8.30 -1.79
C LEU A 265 -8.17 9.69 -2.16
N HIS A 266 -8.37 10.68 -1.30
CA HIS A 266 -8.07 12.09 -1.63
C HIS A 266 -6.63 12.52 -1.30
N GLY A 267 -5.89 11.77 -0.49
CA GLY A 267 -4.52 12.12 -0.09
C GLY A 267 -3.55 11.94 -1.27
N ALA A 268 -2.79 12.98 -1.64
CA ALA A 268 -1.85 12.90 -2.77
C ALA A 268 -0.75 11.84 -2.56
N GLU A 269 -0.30 11.64 -1.31
CA GLU A 269 0.66 10.59 -0.96
C GLU A 269 0.04 9.19 -1.08
N ASP A 270 -1.20 9.02 -0.59
CA ASP A 270 -1.96 7.78 -0.73
C ASP A 270 -2.24 7.45 -2.22
N GLN A 271 -2.56 8.45 -3.04
CA GLN A 271 -2.70 8.33 -4.49
C GLN A 271 -1.38 7.94 -5.18
N ALA A 272 -0.24 8.44 -4.69
CA ALA A 272 1.07 8.06 -5.20
C ALA A 272 1.36 6.57 -4.95
N VAL A 273 1.07 6.07 -3.75
CA VAL A 273 1.15 4.64 -3.40
C VAL A 273 0.23 3.81 -4.31
N ALA A 274 -1.02 4.22 -4.48
CA ALA A 274 -1.98 3.53 -5.34
C ALA A 274 -1.53 3.46 -6.81
N CYS A 275 -1.05 4.57 -7.38
CA CYS A 275 -0.48 4.59 -8.73
C CYS A 275 0.78 3.71 -8.84
N ALA A 276 1.64 3.71 -7.81
CA ALA A 276 2.85 2.90 -7.79
C ALA A 276 2.52 1.39 -7.76
N LYS A 277 1.52 0.96 -6.98
CA LYS A 277 1.07 -0.45 -7.00
C LYS A 277 0.44 -0.82 -8.34
N ALA A 278 -0.42 0.03 -8.89
CA ALA A 278 -0.99 -0.20 -10.22
C ALA A 278 0.10 -0.30 -11.31
N ALA A 279 1.14 0.53 -11.22
CA ALA A 279 2.32 0.42 -12.10
C ALA A 279 3.08 -0.90 -11.89
N GLY A 280 3.23 -1.35 -10.65
CA GLY A 280 3.83 -2.65 -10.31
C GLY A 280 3.05 -3.82 -10.92
N ARG A 281 1.72 -3.78 -10.85
CA ARG A 281 0.84 -4.78 -11.46
C ARG A 281 0.91 -4.75 -12.99
N MET A 282 0.93 -3.55 -13.60
CA MET A 282 1.15 -3.39 -15.04
C MET A 282 2.50 -3.99 -15.46
N LEU A 283 3.57 -3.71 -14.72
CA LEU A 283 4.89 -4.31 -14.95
C LEU A 283 4.84 -5.84 -14.92
N ALA A 284 4.10 -6.43 -13.99
CA ALA A 284 3.97 -7.88 -13.90
C ALA A 284 3.20 -8.48 -15.07
N ILE A 285 2.17 -7.81 -15.56
CA ILE A 285 1.43 -8.22 -16.77
C ILE A 285 2.35 -8.20 -17.99
N THR A 286 3.19 -7.18 -18.10
CA THR A 286 3.99 -6.94 -19.32
C THR A 286 5.33 -7.64 -19.33
N ALA A 287 5.96 -7.77 -18.17
CA ALA A 287 7.35 -8.19 -18.00
C ALA A 287 7.50 -9.37 -17.01
N GLY A 288 6.38 -9.98 -16.59
CA GLY A 288 6.38 -11.23 -15.83
C GLY A 288 6.34 -12.46 -16.75
N GLY A 289 6.57 -13.63 -16.16
CA GLY A 289 6.46 -14.93 -16.84
C GLY A 289 7.67 -15.34 -17.69
N ASP A 290 7.56 -16.51 -18.31
CA ASP A 290 8.66 -17.13 -19.09
C ASP A 290 8.88 -16.45 -20.45
N LEU A 291 7.84 -15.83 -21.01
CA LEU A 291 7.85 -15.13 -22.30
C LEU A 291 7.25 -13.73 -22.11
N PRO A 292 7.99 -12.78 -21.51
CA PRO A 292 7.49 -11.44 -21.28
C PRO A 292 7.27 -10.70 -22.61
N GLU A 293 6.25 -9.84 -22.67
CA GLU A 293 6.01 -8.97 -23.81
C GLU A 293 7.05 -7.85 -23.91
N ILE A 294 7.49 -7.35 -22.74
CA ILE A 294 8.59 -6.41 -22.61
C ILE A 294 9.64 -7.02 -21.68
N GLU A 295 10.88 -7.11 -22.16
CA GLU A 295 11.98 -7.60 -21.34
C GLU A 295 12.07 -6.84 -20.00
N PRO A 296 12.20 -7.52 -18.85
CA PRO A 296 12.31 -6.87 -17.54
C PRO A 296 13.44 -5.85 -17.46
N ALA A 297 14.52 -6.08 -18.21
CA ALA A 297 15.67 -5.18 -18.30
C ALA A 297 15.34 -3.83 -18.98
N ILE A 298 14.22 -3.73 -19.69
CA ILE A 298 13.72 -2.52 -20.35
C ILE A 298 12.57 -1.91 -19.55
N ALA A 299 11.61 -2.73 -19.11
CA ALA A 299 10.41 -2.26 -18.44
C ALA A 299 10.72 -1.60 -17.07
N LYS A 300 11.64 -2.18 -16.30
CA LYS A 300 11.98 -1.66 -14.95
C LYS A 300 12.64 -0.28 -15.02
N PRO A 301 13.69 -0.05 -15.82
CA PRO A 301 14.30 1.29 -15.90
C PRO A 301 13.34 2.32 -16.49
N LEU A 302 12.48 1.92 -17.43
CA LEU A 302 11.44 2.81 -17.98
C LEU A 302 10.51 3.33 -16.88
N ALA A 303 9.96 2.43 -16.05
CA ALA A 303 9.08 2.79 -14.94
C ALA A 303 9.78 3.72 -13.95
N VAL A 304 11.01 3.37 -13.57
CA VAL A 304 11.81 4.16 -12.62
C VAL A 304 12.15 5.53 -13.18
N SER A 305 12.53 5.65 -14.45
CA SER A 305 12.86 6.92 -15.11
C SER A 305 11.63 7.82 -15.16
N ALA A 306 10.49 7.28 -15.60
CA ALA A 306 9.25 8.05 -15.71
C ALA A 306 8.81 8.64 -14.36
N MET A 307 8.87 7.85 -13.29
CA MET A 307 8.57 8.30 -11.93
C MET A 307 9.58 9.34 -11.44
N SER A 308 10.87 9.04 -11.56
CA SER A 308 11.96 9.88 -11.03
C SER A 308 12.04 11.23 -11.73
N ASP A 309 11.96 11.24 -13.06
CA ASP A 309 12.08 12.46 -13.86
C ASP A 309 10.89 13.37 -13.61
N THR A 310 9.68 12.81 -13.50
CA THR A 310 8.48 13.56 -13.15
C THR A 310 8.59 14.20 -11.77
N TYR A 311 8.95 13.40 -10.76
CA TYR A 311 9.10 13.89 -9.40
C TYR A 311 10.14 15.01 -9.32
N LYS A 312 11.35 14.77 -9.85
CA LYS A 312 12.44 15.74 -9.84
C LYS A 312 12.08 17.03 -10.57
N THR A 313 11.46 16.94 -11.75
CA THR A 313 11.10 18.12 -12.55
C THR A 313 10.13 19.02 -11.77
N ILE A 314 9.08 18.45 -11.20
CA ILE A 314 8.08 19.22 -10.44
C ILE A 314 8.69 19.80 -9.15
N CYS A 315 9.52 19.04 -8.45
CA CYS A 315 10.21 19.52 -7.25
C CYS A 315 11.16 20.70 -7.58
N MET A 316 11.92 20.61 -8.66
CA MET A 316 12.79 21.71 -9.12
C MET A 316 11.98 22.95 -9.50
N ASP A 317 10.87 22.77 -10.24
CA ASP A 317 9.97 23.87 -10.60
C ASP A 317 9.37 24.56 -9.37
N LYS A 318 9.00 23.80 -8.33
CA LYS A 318 8.52 24.35 -7.07
C LYS A 318 9.60 25.13 -6.32
N MET A 319 10.84 24.61 -6.29
CA MET A 319 11.97 25.30 -5.67
C MET A 319 12.32 26.62 -6.38
N HIS A 320 12.17 26.70 -7.70
CA HIS A 320 12.39 27.93 -8.45
C HIS A 320 11.31 29.00 -8.24
N ARG A 321 10.11 28.60 -7.80
CA ARG A 321 8.96 29.50 -7.57
C ARG A 321 8.82 29.96 -6.11
N ALA A 322 9.52 29.31 -5.17
CA ALA A 322 9.55 29.66 -3.75
C ALA A 322 10.60 30.73 -3.44
#